data_AF-A0A942NNC7-F1
#
_entry.id   AF-A0A942NNC7-F1
#
_cell.length_a   1.000
_cell.length_b   1.000
_cell.length_c   1.000
_cell.angle_alpha   90.00
_cell.angle_beta   90.00
_cell.angle_gamma   90.00
#
_symmetry.space_group_name_H-M   'P 1'
#
loop_
_entity.id
_entity.type
_entity.pdbx_description
1 polymer ?
#
loop_
_entity_poly.entity_id
_entity_poly.type
_entity_poly.pdbx_seq_one_letter_code
_entity_poly.pdbx_strand_id
1 'polypeptide(L)'
;GSGFDILSKNNNGTDKYIEVKTTKLGKEIPFYFTRNELIFSQQHNKDFHLFRLYNFDSDVKMFTKIGGLDTVCHSVPVSYKGYF
;
A
#
# COMPACT_ATOMS: atom_id res chain seq x y z
N GLY A 1 11.83 -7.39 0.99
CA GLY A 1 11.99 -5.96 1.29
C GLY A 1 11.45 -5.67 2.67
N SER A 2 11.42 -4.40 3.08
CA SER A 2 11.00 -3.99 4.43
C SER A 2 9.49 -4.01 4.66
N GLY A 3 8.67 -4.17 3.61
CA GLY A 3 7.20 -4.22 3.71
C GLY A 3 6.50 -2.90 3.39
N PHE A 4 7.24 -1.94 2.85
CA PHE A 4 6.79 -0.64 2.36
C PHE A 4 7.83 -0.11 1.35
N ASP A 5 7.48 0.93 0.58
CA ASP A 5 8.37 1.56 -0.42
C ASP A 5 9.21 2.70 0.17
N ILE A 6 8.61 3.56 1.00
CA ILE A 6 9.25 4.78 1.53
C ILE A 6 9.03 4.88 3.04
N LEU A 7 10.12 5.08 3.80
CA LEU A 7 10.05 5.52 5.19
C LEU A 7 10.08 7.05 5.23
N SER A 8 9.05 7.63 5.82
CA SER A 8 8.92 9.07 6.05
C SER A 8 8.67 9.34 7.54
N LYS A 9 8.53 10.62 7.89
CA LYS A 9 8.26 11.07 9.26
C LYS A 9 7.07 12.01 9.28
N ASN A 10 6.22 11.87 10.28
CA ASN A 10 5.21 12.87 10.60
C ASN A 10 5.86 14.10 11.25
N ASN A 11 5.14 15.22 11.32
CA ASN A 11 5.66 16.45 11.92
C ASN A 11 6.00 16.29 13.42
N ASN A 12 5.37 15.33 14.10
CA ASN A 12 5.66 14.97 15.50
C ASN A 12 6.83 13.97 15.64
N GLY A 13 7.50 13.60 14.54
CA GLY A 13 8.64 12.68 14.51
C GLY A 13 8.29 11.19 14.48
N THR A 14 7.01 10.81 14.51
CA THR A 14 6.64 9.39 14.36
C THR A 14 6.88 8.90 12.94
N ASP A 15 7.12 7.60 12.80
CA ASP A 15 7.29 6.98 11.50
C ASP A 15 6.02 7.10 10.65
N LYS A 16 6.24 7.17 9.34
CA LYS A 16 5.21 7.10 8.32
C LYS A 16 5.70 6.13 7.25
N TYR A 17 5.11 4.94 7.20
CA TYR A 17 5.46 3.90 6.23
C TYR A 17 4.56 4.05 5.01
N ILE A 18 5.13 4.28 3.84
CA ILE A 18 4.38 4.58 2.63
C ILE A 18 4.56 3.45 1.63
N GLU A 19 3.43 2.95 1.15
CA GLU A 19 3.31 2.03 0.02
C GLU A 19 2.72 2.77 -1.17
N VAL A 20 3.36 2.70 -2.33
CA VAL A 20 2.96 3.42 -3.53
C VAL A 20 2.48 2.44 -4.59
N LYS A 21 1.24 2.63 -5.06
CA LYS A 21 0.68 1.81 -6.14
C LYS A 21 0.22 2.72 -7.29
N THR A 22 0.82 2.57 -8.46
CA THR A 22 0.46 3.35 -9.66
C THR A 22 -0.41 2.54 -10.63
N THR A 23 -1.16 3.23 -11.49
CA THR A 23 -1.84 2.64 -12.64
C THR A 23 -2.07 3.71 -13.71
N LYS A 24 -1.96 3.34 -14.99
CA LYS A 24 -2.35 4.21 -16.11
C LYS A 24 -3.87 4.35 -16.24
N LEU A 25 -4.61 3.40 -15.66
CA LEU A 25 -6.06 3.30 -15.71
C LEU A 25 -6.71 4.00 -14.50
N GLY A 26 -8.02 3.81 -14.32
CA GLY A 26 -8.78 4.41 -13.23
C GLY A 26 -8.44 3.87 -11.82
N LYS A 27 -8.91 4.59 -10.80
CA LYS A 27 -8.62 4.34 -9.37
C LYS A 27 -9.04 2.95 -8.86
N GLU A 28 -10.03 2.32 -9.48
CA GLU A 28 -10.62 1.05 -9.04
C GLU A 28 -9.90 -0.19 -9.58
N ILE A 29 -8.93 0.01 -10.48
CA ILE A 29 -8.15 -1.10 -11.01
C ILE A 29 -7.38 -1.78 -9.87
N PRO A 30 -7.44 -3.12 -9.79
CA PRO A 30 -6.75 -3.85 -8.74
C PRO A 30 -5.25 -3.60 -8.78
N PHE A 31 -4.63 -3.75 -7.62
CA PHE A 31 -3.19 -3.72 -7.46
C PHE A 31 -2.76 -4.92 -6.64
N TYR A 32 -1.54 -5.37 -6.86
CA TYR A 32 -0.97 -6.49 -6.15
C TYR A 32 -0.04 -5.98 -5.06
N PHE A 33 -0.06 -6.66 -3.92
CA PHE A 33 0.86 -6.44 -2.82
C PHE A 33 1.35 -7.78 -2.30
N THR A 34 2.54 -7.78 -1.70
CA THR A 34 3.16 -9.00 -1.20
C THR A 34 2.62 -9.40 0.16
N ARG A 35 2.80 -10.67 0.56
CA ARG A 35 2.52 -11.12 1.93
C ARG A 35 3.27 -10.29 2.98
N ASN A 36 4.47 -9.84 2.64
CA ASN A 36 5.28 -9.03 3.54
C ASN A 36 4.70 -7.63 3.73
N GLU A 37 4.28 -6.97 2.64
CA GLU A 37 3.55 -5.69 2.72
C GLU A 37 2.26 -5.82 3.54
N LEU A 38 1.49 -6.90 3.33
CA LEU A 38 0.26 -7.15 4.09
C LEU A 38 0.56 -7.24 5.59
N ILE A 39 1.47 -8.13 6.00
CA ILE A 39 1.80 -8.34 7.41
C ILE A 39 2.37 -7.06 8.04
N PHE A 40 3.26 -6.38 7.34
CA PHE A 40 3.85 -5.14 7.83
C PHE A 40 2.77 -4.06 8.04
N SER A 41 1.87 -3.89 7.06
CA SER A 41 0.78 -2.92 7.16
C SER A 41 -0.19 -3.21 8.31
N GLN A 42 -0.40 -4.48 8.65
CA GLN A 42 -1.22 -4.88 9.80
C GLN A 42 -0.55 -4.53 11.12
N GLN A 43 0.76 -4.75 11.22
CA GLN A 43 1.55 -4.44 12.43
C GLN A 43 1.68 -2.93 12.66
N HIS A 44 1.78 -2.15 11.59
CA HIS A 44 1.97 -0.69 11.63
C HIS A 44 0.72 0.09 11.16
N ASN A 45 -0.47 -0.46 11.39
CA ASN A 45 -1.76 0.03 10.86
C ASN A 45 -1.96 1.56 10.97
N LYS A 46 -1.63 2.17 12.12
CA LYS A 46 -1.82 3.61 12.35
C LYS A 46 -0.86 4.50 11.55
N ASP A 47 0.31 3.98 11.21
CA ASP A 47 1.40 4.71 10.59
C ASP A 47 1.68 4.22 9.15
N PHE A 48 0.85 3.30 8.62
CA PHE A 48 0.94 2.78 7.27
C PHE A 48 0.02 3.56 6.33
N HIS A 49 0.57 4.01 5.21
CA HIS A 49 -0.11 4.85 4.23
C HIS A 49 -0.02 4.22 2.84
N LEU A 50 -1.18 3.94 2.25
CA LEU A 50 -1.27 3.57 0.83
C LEU A 50 -1.48 4.84 -0.01
N PHE A 51 -0.51 5.13 -0.88
CA PHE A 51 -0.59 6.18 -1.88
C PHE A 51 -0.95 5.54 -3.23
N ARG A 52 -2.15 5.86 -3.74
CA ARG A 52 -2.60 5.37 -5.05
C ARG A 52 -2.55 6.50 -6.06
N LEU A 53 -1.70 6.36 -7.08
CA LEU A 53 -1.67 7.25 -8.24
C LEU A 53 -2.37 6.55 -9.41
N TYR A 54 -3.25 7.25 -10.11
CA TYR A 54 -4.05 6.70 -11.20
C TYR A 54 -4.21 7.71 -12.33
N ASN A 55 -4.70 7.27 -13.49
CA ASN A 55 -4.73 8.05 -14.73
C ASN A 55 -3.35 8.62 -15.11
N PHE A 56 -2.30 7.82 -14.90
CA PHE A 56 -0.92 8.33 -14.92
C PHE A 56 -0.46 8.89 -16.28
N ASP A 57 -1.12 8.51 -17.39
CA ASP A 57 -0.76 8.95 -18.75
C ASP A 57 -1.48 10.23 -19.22
N SER A 58 -2.48 10.75 -18.48
CA SER A 58 -3.31 11.88 -18.95
C SER A 58 -3.50 12.98 -17.91
N ASP A 59 -4.15 12.67 -16.79
CA ASP A 59 -4.48 13.60 -15.71
C ASP A 59 -4.22 12.88 -14.38
N VAL A 60 -2.95 12.88 -13.98
CA VAL A 60 -2.46 12.13 -12.82
C VAL A 60 -3.22 12.57 -11.59
N LYS A 61 -3.94 11.64 -10.97
CA LYS A 61 -4.66 11.86 -9.72
C LYS A 61 -4.11 10.96 -8.62
N MET A 62 -4.25 11.43 -7.40
CA MET A 62 -3.77 10.71 -6.22
C MET A 62 -4.84 10.70 -5.13
N PHE A 63 -4.91 9.59 -4.40
CA PHE A 63 -5.51 9.57 -3.08
C PHE A 63 -4.62 8.79 -2.11
N THR A 64 -4.82 9.04 -0.82
CA THR A 64 -4.14 8.33 0.26
C THR A 64 -5.16 7.64 1.15
N LYS A 65 -4.83 6.44 1.62
CA LYS A 65 -5.53 5.76 2.70
C LYS A 65 -4.56 5.48 3.83
N ILE A 66 -5.03 5.62 5.05
CA ILE A 66 -4.27 5.31 6.27
C ILE A 66 -4.87 4.04 6.83
N GLY A 67 -4.03 3.03 7.04
CA GLY A 67 -4.45 1.75 7.58
C GLY A 67 -3.74 0.56 6.94
N GLY A 68 -3.87 -0.60 7.59
CA GLY A 68 -3.43 -1.89 7.05
C GLY A 68 -4.12 -2.21 5.73
N LEU A 69 -3.44 -2.92 4.83
CA LEU A 69 -3.95 -3.26 3.50
C LEU A 69 -5.26 -4.06 3.54
N ASP A 70 -5.48 -4.84 4.59
CA ASP A 70 -6.72 -5.56 4.91
C ASP A 70 -7.88 -4.66 5.35
N THR A 71 -7.59 -3.43 5.78
CA THR A 71 -8.60 -2.46 6.22
C THR A 71 -8.93 -1.42 5.14
N VAL A 72 -7.96 -1.04 4.32
CA VAL A 72 -8.12 0.03 3.33
C VAL A 72 -8.60 -0.46 1.96
N CYS A 73 -8.54 -1.77 1.72
CA CYS A 73 -9.06 -2.39 0.50
C CYS A 73 -9.57 -3.81 0.76
N HIS A 74 -10.35 -4.35 -0.18
CA HIS A 74 -10.74 -5.74 -0.15
C HIS A 74 -9.59 -6.62 -0.67
N SER A 75 -8.91 -7.30 0.24
CA SER A 75 -7.77 -8.18 -0.07
C SER A 75 -8.22 -9.61 -0.39
N VAL A 76 -7.76 -10.16 -1.52
CA VAL A 76 -7.95 -11.58 -1.89
C VAL A 76 -6.61 -12.29 -2.07
N PRO A 77 -6.42 -13.52 -1.54
CA PRO A 77 -5.22 -14.30 -1.80
C PRO A 77 -5.14 -14.74 -3.25
N VAL A 78 -3.98 -14.52 -3.90
CA VAL A 78 -3.76 -14.88 -5.31
C VAL A 78 -2.61 -15.88 -5.54
N SER A 79 -1.82 -16.18 -4.51
CA SER A 79 -0.69 -17.11 -4.61
C SER A 79 -0.43 -17.83 -3.29
N TYR A 80 -0.02 -19.09 -3.35
CA TYR A 80 0.35 -19.92 -2.20
C TYR A 80 1.83 -20.31 -2.26
N LYS A 81 2.47 -20.52 -1.10
CA LYS A 81 3.84 -21.01 -0.97
C LYS A 81 3.85 -22.30 -0.16
N GLY A 82 4.55 -23.33 -0.64
CA GLY A 82 4.80 -24.59 0.06
C GLY A 82 6.27 -24.73 0.44
N TYR A 83 6.52 -25.49 1.51
CA TYR A 83 7.85 -25.81 2.03
C TYR A 83 7.86 -27.29 2.44
N PHE A 84 9.05 -27.90 2.52
CA PHE A 84 9.27 -29.26 3.03
C PHE A 84 9.96 -29.21 4.39
#